data_AF-A0A1M7N693-F1
#
_entry.id   AF-A0A1M7N693-F1
#
_cell.length_a   1.000
_cell.length_b   1.000
_cell.length_c   1.000
_cell.angle_alpha   90.00
_cell.angle_beta   90.00
_cell.angle_gamma   90.00
#
_symmetry.space_group_name_H-M   'P 1'
#
loop_
_entity.id
_entity.type
_entity.pdbx_description
1 polymer ?
#
loop_
_entity_poly.entity_id
_entity_poly.type
_entity_poly.pdbx_seq_one_letter_code
_entity_poly.pdbx_strand_id
1 'polypeptide(L)'
;MADSGQNESRLPKSQFEKLLPEGSDNSPPNLLQGFAAVFNGLGIGLFLGLLLGLSVSPVVSGVIGTITSLLAILIGLNEKFLDPVKSLRIGAFGLFSVVGIVLGLYIRANDPFAPGLADKMEEYLSIGYTEEEAKAFVTGFIRADSSSLALRQANVLYSSEVDLGACDFLVYANAETIPVELFNTFETAGGIWKELTSTFKEELPESTAASALLGLRDIFCKTAPETIEVSEDLKKLRSESSLEQIEDIFSQDTPWNQVQAEFRTRFDTTERKQVYESLIKVLNNV
;
A
#
# COMPACT_ATOMS: atom_id res chain seq x y z
N MET A 1 66.98 36.53 45.29
CA MET A 1 65.75 36.19 46.03
C MET A 1 64.59 36.68 45.17
N ALA A 2 63.60 35.82 44.97
CA ALA A 2 62.70 35.76 43.82
C ALA A 2 61.99 37.07 43.43
N ASP A 3 62.00 37.37 42.13
CA ASP A 3 61.04 38.25 41.47
C ASP A 3 60.37 37.42 40.35
N SER A 4 59.08 37.15 40.52
CA SER A 4 58.28 36.22 39.72
C SER A 4 57.24 37.03 38.95
N GLY A 5 57.61 37.46 37.74
CA GLY A 5 56.72 38.14 36.81
C GLY A 5 55.60 37.22 36.31
N GLN A 6 54.37 37.57 36.64
CA GLN A 6 53.15 36.98 36.09
C GLN A 6 52.98 37.42 34.64
N ASN A 7 52.94 36.45 33.73
CA ASN A 7 52.66 36.64 32.30
C ASN A 7 51.25 36.10 32.02
N GLU A 8 50.24 36.96 32.18
CA GLU A 8 48.84 36.62 31.91
C GLU A 8 48.56 36.78 30.41
N SER A 9 48.50 35.63 29.72
CA SER A 9 48.22 35.52 28.29
C SER A 9 46.72 35.74 28.05
N ARG A 10 46.36 36.99 27.70
CA ARG A 10 45.03 37.33 27.18
C ARG A 10 44.84 36.74 25.78
N LEU A 11 44.16 35.59 25.70
CA LEU A 11 43.61 35.08 24.44
C LEU A 11 42.55 36.06 23.89
N PRO A 12 42.60 36.41 22.60
CA PRO A 12 41.61 37.30 22.00
C PRO A 12 40.27 36.56 21.90
N LYS A 13 39.30 36.96 22.73
CA LYS A 13 37.89 36.58 22.56
C LYS A 13 37.48 36.93 21.13
N SER A 14 37.11 35.92 20.35
CA SER A 14 36.90 36.00 18.92
C SER A 14 35.71 36.92 18.61
N GLN A 15 35.87 37.79 17.62
CA GLN A 15 34.81 38.67 17.10
C GLN A 15 33.56 37.91 16.62
N PHE A 16 33.65 36.59 16.47
CA PHE A 16 32.56 35.70 16.11
C PHE A 16 31.45 35.66 17.18
N GLU A 17 31.80 35.88 18.45
CA GLU A 17 30.82 35.89 19.55
C GLU A 17 29.91 37.13 19.51
N LYS A 18 30.31 38.20 18.80
CA LYS A 18 29.49 39.39 18.54
C LYS A 18 28.55 39.27 17.34
N LEU A 19 28.69 38.23 16.52
CA LEU A 19 27.82 37.98 15.35
C LEU A 19 26.70 36.98 15.66
N LEU A 20 26.76 36.32 16.81
CA LEU A 20 25.62 35.57 17.31
C LEU A 20 24.63 36.57 17.88
N PRO A 21 23.37 36.61 17.40
CA PRO A 21 22.35 37.49 17.97
C PRO A 21 22.27 37.22 19.47
N GLU A 22 22.51 38.25 20.28
CA GLU A 22 22.38 38.16 21.73
C GLU A 22 21.00 37.55 22.02
N GLY A 23 21.03 36.37 22.64
CA GLY A 23 19.83 35.62 22.95
C GLY A 23 18.91 36.49 23.77
N SER A 24 17.79 36.87 23.14
CA SER A 24 16.62 37.55 23.70
C SER A 24 16.60 37.52 25.23
N ASP A 25 16.79 38.69 25.84
CA ASP A 25 16.68 38.91 27.27
C ASP A 25 15.55 38.11 27.91
N ASN A 26 15.80 37.58 29.12
CA ASN A 26 14.90 36.82 30.00
C ASN A 26 13.66 37.62 30.46
N SER A 27 13.00 38.33 29.55
CA SER A 27 11.70 38.93 29.80
C SER A 27 10.70 37.78 30.01
N PRO A 28 9.86 37.84 31.06
CA PRO A 28 8.85 36.82 31.28
C PRO A 28 8.00 36.69 30.01
N PRO A 29 7.71 35.46 29.56
CA PRO A 29 7.00 35.25 28.31
C PRO A 29 5.66 35.97 28.37
N ASN A 30 5.48 36.96 27.49
CA ASN A 30 4.19 37.63 27.35
C ASN A 30 3.17 36.59 26.88
N LEU A 31 2.02 36.50 27.56
CA LEU A 31 0.95 35.54 27.23
C LEU A 31 0.57 35.56 25.73
N LEU A 32 0.63 36.74 25.09
CA LEU A 32 0.40 36.92 23.66
C LEU A 32 1.41 36.16 22.78
N GLN A 33 2.68 36.08 23.17
CA GLN A 33 3.70 35.32 22.44
C GLN A 33 3.46 33.82 22.55
N GLY A 34 3.04 33.34 23.73
CA GLY A 34 2.64 31.95 23.93
C GLY A 34 1.44 31.58 23.05
N PHE A 35 0.41 32.42 23.04
CA PHE A 35 -0.77 32.23 22.18
C PHE A 35 -0.42 32.22 20.69
N ALA A 36 0.39 33.19 20.24
CA ALA A 36 0.83 33.24 18.84
C ALA A 36 1.64 31.99 18.45
N ALA A 37 2.45 31.46 19.36
CA ALA A 37 3.20 30.23 19.14
C ALA A 37 2.29 29.00 19.02
N VAL A 38 1.24 28.89 19.84
CA VAL A 38 0.25 27.80 19.74
C VAL A 38 -0.50 27.86 18.42
N PHE A 39 -1.02 29.02 18.02
CA PHE A 39 -1.78 29.16 16.76
C PHE A 39 -0.92 28.87 15.52
N ASN A 40 0.36 29.24 15.55
CA ASN A 40 1.27 28.92 14.45
C ASN A 40 1.51 27.40 14.34
N GLY A 41 1.75 26.73 15.48
CA GLY A 41 1.86 25.27 15.52
C GLY A 41 0.58 24.57 15.07
N LEU A 42 -0.57 25.04 15.54
CA LEU A 42 -1.90 24.53 15.19
C LEU A 42 -2.15 24.58 13.68
N GLY A 43 -1.95 25.74 13.05
CA GLY A 43 -2.26 25.92 11.63
C GLY A 43 -1.41 25.02 10.74
N ILE A 44 -0.10 24.97 10.98
CA ILE A 44 0.82 24.14 10.20
C ILE A 44 0.55 22.65 10.46
N GLY A 45 0.34 22.27 11.72
CA GLY A 45 0.10 20.88 12.10
C GLY A 45 -1.19 20.34 11.50
N LEU A 46 -2.30 21.07 11.65
CA LEU A 46 -3.59 20.66 11.10
C LEU A 46 -3.55 20.58 9.57
N PHE A 47 -2.92 21.55 8.90
CA PHE A 47 -2.77 21.54 7.45
C PHE A 47 -1.97 20.33 6.96
N LEU A 48 -0.81 20.07 7.54
CA LEU A 48 0.08 18.97 7.14
C LEU A 48 -0.54 17.61 7.47
N GLY A 49 -1.18 17.49 8.64
CA GLY A 49 -1.92 16.30 9.03
C GLY A 49 -3.10 15.99 8.11
N LEU A 50 -3.85 17.02 7.70
CA LEU A 50 -4.97 16.86 6.79
C LEU A 50 -4.51 16.47 5.37
N LEU A 51 -3.43 17.07 4.88
CA LEU A 51 -2.79 16.64 3.61
C LEU A 51 -2.36 15.18 3.66
N LEU A 52 -1.78 14.75 4.78
CA LEU A 52 -1.40 13.36 5.01
C LEU A 52 -2.62 12.43 5.01
N GLY A 53 -3.66 12.76 5.78
CA GLY A 53 -4.87 11.94 5.89
C GLY A 53 -5.64 11.83 4.57
N LEU A 54 -5.64 12.89 3.75
CA LEU A 54 -6.27 12.89 2.43
C LEU A 54 -5.40 12.25 1.33
N SER A 55 -4.08 12.12 1.52
CA SER A 55 -3.22 11.59 0.47
C SER A 55 -3.50 10.11 0.19
N VAL A 56 -3.97 9.82 -1.03
CA VAL A 56 -4.31 8.46 -1.50
C VAL A 56 -3.08 7.70 -1.98
N SER A 57 -1.99 8.40 -2.32
CA SER A 57 -0.83 7.79 -2.95
C SER A 57 0.25 7.37 -1.93
N PRO A 58 0.66 6.08 -1.92
CA PRO A 58 1.78 5.58 -1.12
C PRO A 58 3.07 6.40 -1.30
N VAL A 59 3.27 6.98 -2.49
CA VAL A 59 4.46 7.78 -2.83
C VAL A 59 4.52 9.07 -2.00
N VAL A 60 3.37 9.72 -1.78
CA VAL A 60 3.29 10.99 -1.03
C VAL A 60 3.54 10.73 0.46
N SER A 61 3.04 9.60 1.00
CA SER A 61 3.31 9.20 2.38
C SER A 61 4.80 8.90 2.62
N GLY A 62 5.49 8.26 1.67
CA GLY A 62 6.93 7.99 1.77
C GLY A 62 7.77 9.26 1.80
N VAL A 63 7.48 10.22 0.91
CA VAL A 63 8.17 11.51 0.87
C VAL A 63 7.92 12.32 2.14
N ILE A 64 6.68 12.38 2.63
CA ILE A 64 6.39 13.15 3.85
C ILE A 64 6.97 12.47 5.09
N GLY A 65 7.00 11.14 5.15
CA GLY A 65 7.64 10.39 6.23
C GLY A 65 9.13 10.70 6.35
N THR A 66 9.84 10.75 5.21
CA THR A 66 11.28 11.09 5.18
C THR A 66 11.55 12.56 5.54
N ILE A 67 10.71 13.49 5.08
CA ILE A 67 10.83 14.90 5.47
C ILE A 67 10.55 15.09 6.97
N THR A 68 9.56 14.38 7.51
CA THR A 68 9.18 14.46 8.93
C THR A 68 10.27 13.87 9.83
N SER A 69 10.88 12.75 9.45
CA SER A 69 12.00 12.16 10.21
C SER A 69 13.23 13.08 10.19
N LEU A 70 13.54 13.70 9.05
CA LEU A 70 14.63 14.69 8.96
C LEU A 70 14.37 15.92 9.84
N LEU A 71 13.13 16.45 9.82
CA LEU A 71 12.72 17.57 10.68
C LEU A 71 12.79 17.21 12.18
N ALA A 72 12.34 16.01 12.56
CA ALA A 72 12.42 15.55 13.94
C ALA A 72 13.87 15.48 14.45
N ILE A 73 14.80 15.01 13.61
CA ILE A 73 16.24 14.97 13.93
C ILE A 73 16.80 16.39 14.08
N LEU A 74 16.47 17.30 13.16
CA LEU A 74 16.94 18.69 13.20
C LEU A 74 16.38 19.48 14.40
N ILE A 75 15.17 19.16 14.84
CA ILE A 75 14.52 19.79 16.00
C ILE A 75 15.00 19.16 17.33
N GLY A 76 15.24 17.84 17.35
CA GLY A 76 15.56 17.09 18.57
C GLY A 76 17.01 17.23 19.06
N LEU A 77 17.97 17.57 18.18
CA LEU A 77 19.39 17.58 18.53
C LEU A 77 19.90 18.86 19.21
N ASN A 78 19.03 19.83 19.51
CA ASN A 78 19.47 21.14 20.01
C ASN A 78 18.85 21.53 21.36
N GLU A 79 19.25 20.80 22.41
CA GLU A 79 18.77 20.95 23.79
C GLU A 79 19.01 22.35 24.39
N LYS A 80 19.99 23.11 23.85
CA LYS A 80 20.31 24.48 24.29
C LYS A 80 19.30 25.55 23.80
N PHE A 81 18.32 25.20 22.96
CA PHE A 81 17.37 26.16 22.38
C PHE A 81 15.91 25.93 22.77
N LEU A 82 15.65 25.15 23.82
CA LEU A 82 14.29 24.88 24.31
C LEU A 82 13.74 26.05 25.15
N ASP A 83 13.51 27.18 24.49
CA ASP A 83 12.64 28.21 25.04
C ASP A 83 11.24 27.61 25.24
N PRO A 84 10.55 27.88 26.38
CA PRO A 84 9.20 27.40 26.63
C PRO A 84 8.22 27.69 25.48
N VAL A 85 8.39 28.83 24.80
CA VAL A 85 7.57 29.24 23.65
C VAL A 85 7.81 28.35 22.41
N LYS A 86 9.05 27.91 22.17
CA LYS A 86 9.38 27.02 21.04
C LYS A 86 8.89 25.60 21.31
N SER A 87 9.07 25.11 22.54
CA SER A 87 8.53 23.82 22.97
C SER A 87 7.01 23.76 22.82
N LEU A 88 6.31 24.82 23.24
CA LEU A 88 4.86 24.93 23.11
C LEU A 88 4.39 24.91 21.63
N ARG A 89 5.12 25.59 20.73
CA ARG A 89 4.84 25.55 19.28
C ARG A 89 4.98 24.14 18.71
N ILE A 90 6.05 23.43 19.04
CA ILE A 90 6.32 22.07 18.56
C ILE A 90 5.26 21.10 19.10
N GLY A 91 4.90 21.21 20.38
CA GLY A 91 3.85 20.42 20.99
C GLY A 91 2.48 20.64 20.34
N ALA A 92 2.11 21.91 20.09
CA ALA A 92 0.88 22.25 19.37
C ALA A 92 0.89 21.68 17.95
N PHE A 93 2.01 21.82 17.22
CA PHE A 93 2.16 21.24 15.89
C PHE A 93 1.91 19.73 15.88
N GLY A 94 2.53 18.97 16.79
CA GLY A 94 2.36 17.51 16.86
C GLY A 94 0.92 17.10 17.17
N LEU A 95 0.32 17.71 18.20
CA LEU A 95 -1.06 17.40 18.60
C LEU A 95 -2.06 17.66 17.48
N PHE A 96 -1.97 18.83 16.83
CA PHE A 96 -2.88 19.20 15.75
C PHE A 96 -2.60 18.44 14.45
N SER A 97 -1.37 17.95 14.24
CA SER A 97 -1.08 17.02 13.14
C SER A 97 -1.85 15.72 13.29
N VAL A 98 -1.90 15.13 14.50
CA VAL A 98 -2.68 13.92 14.76
C VAL A 98 -4.16 14.16 14.51
N VAL A 99 -4.71 15.27 15.02
CA VAL A 99 -6.11 15.67 14.77
C VAL A 99 -6.35 15.85 13.27
N GLY A 100 -5.44 16.49 12.55
CA GLY A 100 -5.52 16.68 11.09
C GLY A 100 -5.53 15.35 10.33
N ILE A 101 -4.71 14.38 10.73
CA ILE A 101 -4.69 13.04 10.12
C ILE A 101 -6.02 12.34 10.34
N VAL A 102 -6.52 12.30 11.58
CA VAL A 102 -7.82 11.67 11.90
C VAL A 102 -8.95 12.35 11.12
N LEU A 103 -8.94 13.67 11.05
CA LEU A 103 -9.94 14.43 10.29
C LEU A 103 -9.83 14.18 8.79
N GLY A 104 -8.62 14.13 8.22
CA GLY A 104 -8.39 13.81 6.82
C GLY A 104 -8.85 12.40 6.47
N LEU A 105 -8.52 11.42 7.31
CA LEU A 105 -9.02 10.05 7.18
C LEU A 105 -10.54 9.98 7.30
N TYR A 106 -11.15 10.75 8.21
CA TYR A 106 -12.60 10.81 8.36
C TYR A 106 -13.29 11.40 7.12
N ILE A 107 -12.78 12.51 6.59
CA ILE A 107 -13.29 13.12 5.35
C ILE A 107 -13.16 12.12 4.20
N ARG A 108 -12.01 11.46 4.08
CA ARG A 108 -11.78 10.46 3.06
C ARG A 108 -12.69 9.23 3.20
N ALA A 109 -12.94 8.76 4.42
CA ALA A 109 -13.73 7.55 4.66
C ALA A 109 -15.23 7.76 4.47
N ASN A 110 -15.72 9.00 4.62
CA ASN A 110 -17.14 9.31 4.50
C ASN A 110 -17.49 10.00 3.19
N ASP A 111 -16.50 10.29 2.33
CA ASP A 111 -16.64 11.00 1.05
C ASP A 111 -17.74 12.08 1.06
N PRO A 112 -17.71 13.05 1.99
CA PRO A 112 -18.80 14.01 2.18
C PRO A 112 -18.99 14.95 0.97
N PHE A 113 -18.05 14.92 0.03
CA PHE A 113 -18.08 15.70 -1.21
C PHE A 113 -18.38 14.83 -2.45
N ALA A 114 -18.53 13.52 -2.30
CA ALA A 114 -18.94 12.67 -3.41
C ALA A 114 -20.44 12.90 -3.69
N PRO A 115 -20.84 13.06 -4.97
CA PRO A 115 -22.24 13.15 -5.33
C PRO A 115 -22.97 11.87 -4.91
N GLY A 116 -24.18 12.03 -4.38
CA GLY A 116 -24.99 10.90 -3.95
C GLY A 116 -25.35 10.00 -5.13
N LEU A 117 -25.74 8.76 -4.83
CA LEU A 117 -26.24 7.83 -5.87
C LEU A 117 -27.45 8.41 -6.63
N ALA A 118 -28.27 9.22 -5.95
CA ALA A 118 -29.39 9.92 -6.56
C ALA A 118 -28.92 10.95 -7.60
N ASP A 119 -27.88 11.74 -7.28
CA ASP A 119 -27.34 12.76 -8.19
C ASP A 119 -26.74 12.12 -9.44
N LYS A 120 -26.01 11.00 -9.28
CA LYS A 120 -25.47 10.24 -10.43
C LYS A 120 -26.59 9.65 -11.30
N MET A 121 -27.67 9.17 -10.70
CA MET A 121 -28.81 8.63 -11.43
C MET A 121 -29.52 9.71 -12.24
N GLU A 122 -29.73 10.89 -11.65
CA GLU A 122 -30.29 12.06 -12.34
C GLU A 122 -29.38 12.53 -13.48
N GLU A 123 -28.06 12.53 -13.28
CA GLU A 123 -27.08 12.84 -14.32
C GLU A 123 -27.22 11.90 -15.53
N TYR A 124 -27.27 10.58 -15.33
CA TYR A 124 -27.46 9.62 -16.43
C TYR A 124 -28.80 9.78 -17.15
N LEU A 125 -29.89 10.02 -16.40
CA LEU A 125 -31.20 10.29 -16.98
C LEU A 125 -31.19 11.58 -17.83
N SER A 126 -30.48 12.62 -17.37
CA SER A 126 -30.38 13.90 -18.09
C SER A 126 -29.62 13.79 -19.41
N ILE A 127 -28.71 12.82 -19.53
CA ILE A 127 -27.96 12.54 -20.77
C ILE A 127 -28.78 11.68 -21.76
N GLY A 128 -29.95 11.19 -21.32
CA GLY A 128 -30.90 10.46 -22.17
C GLY A 128 -30.83 8.94 -22.05
N TYR A 129 -30.14 8.41 -21.04
CA TYR A 129 -30.22 6.98 -20.72
C TYR A 129 -31.60 6.63 -20.17
N THR A 130 -32.03 5.40 -20.45
CA THR A 130 -33.24 4.86 -19.82
C THR A 130 -33.01 4.60 -18.33
N GLU A 131 -34.09 4.60 -17.54
CA GLU A 131 -34.00 4.35 -16.09
C GLU A 131 -33.38 2.98 -15.76
N GLU A 132 -33.62 1.99 -16.62
CA GLU A 132 -33.08 0.64 -16.48
C GLU A 132 -31.57 0.59 -16.73
N GLU A 133 -31.09 1.25 -17.78
CA GLU A 133 -29.66 1.36 -18.09
C GLU A 133 -28.91 2.16 -17.02
N ALA A 134 -29.47 3.29 -16.57
CA ALA A 134 -28.89 4.10 -15.50
C ALA A 134 -28.73 3.30 -14.20
N LYS A 135 -29.74 2.50 -13.83
CA LYS A 135 -29.65 1.59 -12.69
C LYS A 135 -28.58 0.51 -12.89
N ALA A 136 -28.46 -0.04 -14.10
CA ALA A 136 -27.42 -1.02 -14.42
C ALA A 136 -26.00 -0.41 -14.29
N PHE A 137 -25.79 0.84 -14.73
CA PHE A 137 -24.51 1.52 -14.58
C PHE A 137 -24.17 1.84 -13.12
N VAL A 138 -25.14 2.33 -12.35
CA VAL A 138 -24.93 2.63 -10.92
C VAL A 138 -24.65 1.35 -10.14
N THR A 139 -25.37 0.26 -10.40
CA THR A 139 -25.13 -1.04 -9.75
C THR A 139 -23.80 -1.66 -10.16
N GLY A 140 -23.39 -1.53 -11.42
CA GLY A 140 -22.07 -1.93 -11.90
C GLY A 140 -20.94 -1.16 -11.22
N PHE A 141 -21.09 0.16 -11.06
CA PHE A 141 -20.12 1.00 -10.34
C PHE A 141 -19.99 0.56 -8.87
N ILE A 142 -21.10 0.35 -8.16
CA ILE A 142 -21.08 -0.14 -6.78
C ILE A 142 -20.33 -1.47 -6.71
N ARG A 143 -20.56 -2.38 -7.65
CA ARG A 143 -19.90 -3.70 -7.65
C ARG A 143 -18.38 -3.58 -7.83
N ALA A 144 -17.92 -2.72 -8.74
CA ALA A 144 -16.51 -2.48 -8.99
C ALA A 144 -15.80 -1.67 -7.88
N ASP A 145 -16.52 -0.77 -7.22
CA ASP A 145 -15.96 0.07 -6.15
C ASP A 145 -15.94 -0.69 -4.82
N SER A 146 -16.98 -1.46 -4.51
CA SER A 146 -17.04 -2.34 -3.33
C SER A 146 -15.94 -3.41 -3.36
N SER A 147 -15.66 -3.96 -4.55
CA SER A 147 -14.61 -4.97 -4.73
C SER A 147 -13.19 -4.37 -4.70
N SER A 148 -13.02 -3.05 -4.81
CA SER A 148 -11.68 -2.43 -4.87
C SER A 148 -11.33 -1.56 -3.66
N LEU A 149 -12.29 -0.89 -3.03
CA LEU A 149 -12.07 -0.01 -1.86
C LEU A 149 -12.08 -0.76 -0.52
N ALA A 150 -12.94 -1.76 -0.35
CA ALA A 150 -12.97 -2.56 0.89
C ALA A 150 -11.75 -3.47 1.04
N LEU A 151 -11.17 -3.94 -0.07
CA LEU A 151 -10.09 -4.92 -0.08
C LEU A 151 -8.68 -4.32 0.10
N ARG A 152 -8.46 -3.05 -0.26
CA ARG A 152 -7.15 -2.39 -0.10
C ARG A 152 -6.76 -2.04 1.34
N GLN A 153 -7.68 -2.10 2.29
CA GLN A 153 -7.43 -1.68 3.68
C GLN A 153 -7.09 -2.83 4.66
N ALA A 154 -7.21 -4.10 4.25
CA ALA A 154 -7.01 -5.24 5.15
C ALA A 154 -5.61 -5.90 5.05
N ASN A 155 -4.90 -5.77 3.92
CA ASN A 155 -3.73 -6.62 3.61
C ASN A 155 -2.38 -6.21 4.23
N VAL A 156 -2.34 -5.22 5.15
CA VAL A 156 -1.06 -4.76 5.72
C VAL A 156 -0.69 -5.52 7.00
N LEU A 157 -1.60 -6.24 7.65
CA LEU A 157 -1.30 -6.82 8.97
C LEU A 157 -1.67 -8.29 9.20
N TYR A 158 -2.53 -8.93 8.41
CA TYR A 158 -2.91 -10.32 8.66
C TYR A 158 -3.29 -11.08 7.37
N SER A 159 -2.79 -12.32 7.30
CA SER A 159 -2.99 -13.40 6.30
C SER A 159 -2.40 -13.23 4.90
N SER A 160 -1.77 -14.31 4.41
CA SER A 160 -1.30 -14.50 3.03
C SER A 160 -2.46 -14.94 2.14
N GLU A 161 -3.51 -14.14 2.14
CA GLU A 161 -4.62 -14.34 1.23
C GLU A 161 -4.22 -13.85 -0.15
N VAL A 162 -4.32 -14.75 -1.13
CA VAL A 162 -4.11 -14.42 -2.54
C VAL A 162 -5.47 -13.98 -3.11
N ASP A 163 -5.57 -12.71 -3.47
CA ASP A 163 -6.74 -12.14 -4.14
C ASP A 163 -6.82 -12.66 -5.59
N LEU A 164 -7.95 -13.31 -5.90
CA LEU A 164 -8.25 -13.89 -7.20
C LEU A 164 -9.07 -12.98 -8.12
N GLY A 165 -9.15 -11.68 -7.82
CA GLY A 165 -9.95 -10.70 -8.54
C GLY A 165 -9.89 -10.79 -10.08
N ALA A 166 -10.86 -10.15 -10.73
CA ALA A 166 -11.03 -10.11 -12.19
C ALA A 166 -11.49 -11.42 -12.87
N CYS A 167 -12.09 -12.36 -12.12
CA CYS A 167 -12.72 -13.56 -12.70
C CYS A 167 -13.83 -13.23 -13.72
N ASP A 168 -14.53 -12.12 -13.54
CA ASP A 168 -15.51 -11.55 -14.47
C ASP A 168 -14.87 -11.11 -15.79
N PHE A 169 -13.64 -10.59 -15.76
CA PHE A 169 -12.86 -10.26 -16.95
C PHE A 169 -12.27 -11.50 -17.62
N LEU A 170 -11.81 -12.48 -16.84
CA LEU A 170 -11.16 -13.69 -17.36
C LEU A 170 -12.13 -14.69 -17.99
N VAL A 171 -13.45 -14.49 -17.88
CA VAL A 171 -14.47 -15.36 -18.48
C VAL A 171 -14.37 -15.40 -20.02
N TYR A 172 -13.80 -14.36 -20.63
CA TYR A 172 -13.68 -14.24 -22.09
C TYR A 172 -12.48 -15.00 -22.67
N ALA A 173 -11.46 -15.31 -21.84
CA ALA A 173 -10.39 -16.19 -22.28
C ALA A 173 -10.95 -17.62 -22.44
N ASN A 174 -10.52 -18.39 -23.43
CA ASN A 174 -10.90 -19.80 -23.52
C ASN A 174 -9.84 -20.59 -24.29
N ALA A 175 -10.05 -21.90 -24.44
CA ALA A 175 -9.11 -22.77 -25.14
C ALA A 175 -8.99 -22.47 -26.64
N GLU A 176 -9.93 -21.72 -27.23
CA GLU A 176 -9.89 -21.28 -28.63
C GLU A 176 -9.14 -19.95 -28.81
N THR A 177 -8.94 -19.19 -27.73
CA THR A 177 -8.17 -17.94 -27.74
C THR A 177 -6.70 -18.21 -28.05
N ILE A 178 -6.12 -17.41 -28.93
CA ILE A 178 -4.70 -17.52 -29.29
C ILE A 178 -3.84 -17.24 -28.04
N PRO A 179 -2.78 -18.02 -27.76
CA PRO A 179 -2.01 -17.89 -26.51
C PRO A 179 -1.52 -16.46 -26.22
N VAL A 180 -1.09 -15.71 -27.23
CA VAL A 180 -0.66 -14.31 -27.09
C VAL A 180 -1.78 -13.40 -26.55
N GLU A 181 -3.00 -13.54 -27.05
CA GLU A 181 -4.15 -12.75 -26.57
C GLU A 181 -4.58 -13.17 -25.17
N LEU A 182 -4.49 -14.47 -24.90
CA LEU A 182 -4.74 -15.04 -23.58
C LEU A 182 -3.78 -14.44 -22.55
N PHE A 183 -2.47 -14.44 -22.81
CA PHE A 183 -1.51 -13.83 -21.89
C PHE A 183 -1.77 -12.35 -21.68
N ASN A 184 -2.07 -11.59 -22.73
CA ASN A 184 -2.39 -10.16 -22.59
C ASN A 184 -3.64 -9.96 -21.71
N THR A 185 -4.62 -10.86 -21.81
CA THR A 185 -5.84 -10.82 -20.98
C THR A 185 -5.50 -11.07 -19.51
N PHE A 186 -4.70 -12.09 -19.19
CA PHE A 186 -4.28 -12.35 -17.81
C PHE A 186 -3.32 -11.29 -17.26
N GLU A 187 -2.42 -10.71 -18.08
CA GLU A 187 -1.58 -9.57 -17.68
C GLU A 187 -2.40 -8.32 -17.38
N THR A 188 -3.47 -8.08 -18.15
CA THR A 188 -4.40 -6.96 -17.95
C THR A 188 -5.25 -7.13 -16.70
N ALA A 189 -5.61 -8.37 -16.35
CA ALA A 189 -6.32 -8.67 -15.10
C ALA A 189 -5.52 -8.23 -13.85
N GLY A 190 -4.19 -8.17 -13.94
CA GLY A 190 -3.33 -7.69 -12.86
C GLY A 190 -3.21 -8.70 -11.71
N GLY A 191 -2.76 -8.21 -10.54
CA GLY A 191 -2.64 -9.03 -9.32
C GLY A 191 -1.83 -10.32 -9.53
N ILE A 192 -2.32 -11.42 -8.92
CA ILE A 192 -1.72 -12.75 -9.05
C ILE A 192 -1.69 -13.26 -10.49
N TRP A 193 -2.68 -12.90 -11.30
CA TRP A 193 -2.80 -13.37 -12.69
C TRP A 193 -1.65 -12.86 -13.57
N LYS A 194 -1.22 -11.61 -13.34
CA LYS A 194 -0.06 -11.04 -14.02
C LYS A 194 1.24 -11.75 -13.62
N GLU A 195 1.42 -12.02 -12.33
CA GLU A 195 2.62 -12.72 -11.83
C GLU A 195 2.68 -14.17 -12.35
N LEU A 196 1.57 -14.90 -12.30
CA LEU A 196 1.41 -16.23 -12.90
C LEU A 196 1.75 -16.20 -14.39
N THR A 197 1.21 -15.24 -15.14
CA THR A 197 1.45 -15.14 -16.58
C THR A 197 2.91 -14.87 -16.89
N SER A 198 3.55 -13.97 -16.15
CA SER A 198 4.96 -13.64 -16.37
C SER A 198 5.88 -14.83 -16.11
N THR A 199 5.63 -15.57 -15.02
CA THR A 199 6.44 -16.74 -14.64
C THR A 199 6.19 -17.91 -15.59
N PHE A 200 4.93 -18.17 -15.95
CA PHE A 200 4.59 -19.29 -16.84
C PHE A 200 5.12 -19.05 -18.26
N LYS A 201 5.13 -17.81 -18.76
CA LYS A 201 5.73 -17.48 -20.07
C LYS A 201 7.25 -17.67 -20.10
N GLU A 202 7.92 -17.47 -18.96
CA GLU A 202 9.38 -17.62 -18.87
C GLU A 202 9.79 -19.09 -18.77
N GLU A 203 9.03 -19.90 -18.01
CA GLU A 203 9.46 -21.24 -17.61
C GLU A 203 8.83 -22.38 -18.43
N LEU A 204 7.69 -22.15 -19.07
CA LEU A 204 6.91 -23.20 -19.74
C LEU A 204 6.78 -22.94 -21.24
N PRO A 205 6.62 -24.01 -22.05
CA PRO A 205 6.18 -23.86 -23.44
C PRO A 205 4.86 -23.10 -23.54
N GLU A 206 4.70 -22.28 -24.58
CA GLU A 206 3.57 -21.37 -24.75
C GLU A 206 2.19 -22.06 -24.63
N SER A 207 2.06 -23.25 -25.22
CA SER A 207 0.83 -24.05 -25.16
C SER A 207 0.52 -24.56 -23.75
N THR A 208 1.56 -24.99 -23.02
CA THR A 208 1.45 -25.55 -21.67
C THR A 208 1.14 -24.43 -20.67
N ALA A 209 1.81 -23.28 -20.79
CA ALA A 209 1.53 -22.08 -20.01
C ALA A 209 0.07 -21.62 -20.16
N ALA A 210 -0.41 -21.48 -21.40
CA ALA A 210 -1.78 -21.05 -21.67
C ALA A 210 -2.81 -22.04 -21.09
N SER A 211 -2.58 -23.34 -21.28
CA SER A 211 -3.47 -24.39 -20.75
C SER A 211 -3.50 -24.41 -19.22
N ALA A 212 -2.35 -24.16 -18.57
CA ALA A 212 -2.24 -24.12 -17.12
C ALA A 212 -2.96 -22.90 -16.53
N LEU A 213 -2.79 -21.72 -17.13
CA LEU A 213 -3.51 -20.50 -16.73
C LEU A 213 -5.04 -20.67 -16.82
N LEU A 214 -5.53 -21.27 -17.92
CA LEU A 214 -6.96 -21.56 -18.06
C LEU A 214 -7.46 -22.55 -17.00
N GLY A 215 -6.68 -23.60 -16.71
CA GLY A 215 -7.01 -24.57 -15.67
C GLY A 215 -7.10 -23.93 -14.29
N LEU A 216 -6.11 -23.10 -13.93
CA LEU A 216 -6.13 -22.35 -12.65
C LEU A 216 -7.35 -21.43 -12.57
N ARG A 217 -7.59 -20.63 -13.61
CA ARG A 217 -8.76 -19.77 -13.69
C ARG A 217 -10.06 -20.55 -13.52
N ASP A 218 -10.23 -21.64 -14.26
CA ASP A 218 -11.47 -22.43 -14.20
C ASP A 218 -11.76 -22.94 -12.80
N ILE A 219 -10.74 -23.26 -12.02
CA ILE A 219 -10.87 -23.80 -10.67
C ILE A 219 -11.09 -22.66 -9.67
N PHE A 220 -10.21 -21.66 -9.71
CA PHE A 220 -10.24 -20.52 -8.80
C PHE A 220 -11.53 -19.72 -8.96
N CYS A 221 -11.95 -19.43 -10.20
CA CYS A 221 -13.17 -18.65 -10.44
C CYS A 221 -14.48 -19.44 -10.26
N LYS A 222 -14.45 -20.77 -10.17
CA LYS A 222 -15.64 -21.58 -9.88
C LYS A 222 -15.79 -21.93 -8.41
N THR A 223 -14.67 -22.20 -7.74
CA THR A 223 -14.68 -22.86 -6.43
C THR A 223 -14.39 -21.90 -5.29
N ALA A 224 -13.55 -20.88 -5.51
CA ALA A 224 -13.09 -20.04 -4.42
C ALA A 224 -13.96 -18.77 -4.27
N PRO A 225 -14.19 -18.31 -3.03
CA PRO A 225 -14.52 -16.90 -2.79
C PRO A 225 -13.35 -16.02 -3.28
N GLU A 226 -13.55 -14.71 -3.31
CA GLU A 226 -12.62 -13.72 -3.90
C GLU A 226 -11.15 -13.86 -3.44
N THR A 227 -10.89 -14.54 -2.31
CA THR A 227 -9.54 -14.85 -1.81
C THR A 227 -9.29 -16.36 -1.65
N ILE A 228 -8.03 -16.78 -1.87
CA ILE A 228 -7.53 -18.11 -1.53
C ILE A 228 -6.53 -18.01 -0.39
N GLU A 229 -6.71 -18.85 0.62
CA GLU A 229 -5.69 -19.08 1.64
C GLU A 229 -4.62 -20.04 1.12
N VAL A 230 -3.36 -19.60 1.16
CA VAL A 230 -2.19 -20.45 0.88
C VAL A 230 -1.71 -21.05 2.20
N SER A 231 -1.82 -22.37 2.35
CA SER A 231 -1.36 -23.05 3.56
C SER A 231 0.16 -22.94 3.72
N GLU A 232 0.62 -22.89 4.97
CA GLU A 232 2.05 -22.77 5.29
C GLU A 232 2.88 -23.95 4.74
N ASP A 233 2.26 -25.09 4.48
CA ASP A 233 2.93 -26.25 3.92
C ASP A 233 3.19 -26.10 2.42
N LEU A 234 2.30 -25.42 1.68
CA LEU A 234 2.56 -25.01 0.30
C LEU A 234 3.74 -24.04 0.21
N LYS A 235 3.87 -23.09 1.15
CA LYS A 235 4.99 -22.13 1.18
C LYS A 235 6.34 -22.77 1.51
N LYS A 236 6.34 -23.92 2.18
CA LYS A 236 7.57 -24.66 2.50
C LYS A 236 8.07 -25.49 1.32
N LEU A 237 7.27 -25.68 0.28
CA LEU A 237 7.68 -26.40 -0.91
C LEU A 237 8.80 -25.64 -1.64
N ARG A 238 9.78 -26.41 -2.11
CA ARG A 238 10.91 -25.90 -2.91
C ARG A 238 10.79 -26.45 -4.32
N SER A 239 11.40 -25.77 -5.28
CA SER A 239 11.49 -26.23 -6.68
C SER A 239 12.18 -27.59 -6.84
N GLU A 240 12.85 -28.11 -5.81
CA GLU A 240 13.52 -29.42 -5.83
C GLU A 240 12.66 -30.56 -5.24
N SER A 241 11.47 -30.26 -4.73
CA SER A 241 10.56 -31.27 -4.17
C SER A 241 10.15 -32.30 -5.23
N SER A 242 9.94 -33.55 -4.79
CA SER A 242 9.48 -34.59 -5.72
C SER A 242 8.03 -34.32 -6.13
N LEU A 243 7.63 -34.78 -7.32
CA LEU A 243 6.26 -34.59 -7.81
C LEU A 243 5.24 -35.19 -6.84
N GLU A 244 5.55 -36.33 -6.25
CA GLU A 244 4.69 -37.02 -5.28
C GLU A 244 4.50 -36.21 -4.00
N GLN A 245 5.54 -35.52 -3.52
CA GLN A 245 5.46 -34.65 -2.34
C GLN A 245 4.60 -33.41 -2.62
N ILE A 246 4.78 -32.79 -3.78
CA ILE A 246 3.99 -31.63 -4.20
C ILE A 246 2.52 -32.06 -4.30
N GLU A 247 2.25 -33.18 -4.96
CA GLU A 247 0.91 -33.71 -5.13
C GLU A 247 0.25 -34.13 -3.82
N ASP A 248 1.00 -34.66 -2.87
CA ASP A 248 0.47 -34.99 -1.54
C ASP A 248 -0.02 -33.71 -0.82
N ILE A 249 0.78 -32.65 -0.83
CA ILE A 249 0.42 -31.36 -0.18
C ILE A 249 -0.77 -30.70 -0.90
N PHE A 250 -0.77 -30.66 -2.24
CA PHE A 250 -1.89 -30.10 -2.98
C PHE A 250 -3.20 -30.87 -2.75
N SER A 251 -3.14 -32.16 -2.40
CA SER A 251 -4.34 -32.97 -2.17
C SER A 251 -5.07 -32.66 -0.84
N GLN A 252 -4.40 -31.99 0.10
CA GLN A 252 -4.90 -31.80 1.46
C GLN A 252 -5.94 -30.68 1.57
N ASP A 253 -5.79 -29.60 0.79
CA ASP A 253 -6.58 -28.38 0.92
C ASP A 253 -7.41 -28.06 -0.33
N THR A 254 -8.59 -27.48 -0.15
CA THR A 254 -9.38 -26.88 -1.24
C THR A 254 -9.00 -25.40 -1.42
N PRO A 255 -8.81 -24.88 -2.64
CA PRO A 255 -9.13 -25.50 -3.94
C PRO A 255 -7.96 -26.27 -4.59
N TRP A 256 -6.83 -26.43 -3.89
CA TRP A 256 -5.60 -27.03 -4.43
C TRP A 256 -5.76 -28.48 -4.89
N ASN A 257 -6.60 -29.25 -4.22
CA ASN A 257 -6.91 -30.63 -4.61
C ASN A 257 -7.61 -30.71 -5.97
N GLN A 258 -8.40 -29.70 -6.32
CA GLN A 258 -9.03 -29.59 -7.64
C GLN A 258 -8.01 -29.18 -8.69
N VAL A 259 -7.10 -28.25 -8.37
CA VAL A 259 -5.96 -27.88 -9.24
C VAL A 259 -5.17 -29.13 -9.59
N GLN A 260 -4.87 -29.95 -8.59
CA GLN A 260 -4.16 -31.20 -8.80
C GLN A 260 -4.92 -32.17 -9.71
N ALA A 261 -6.22 -32.38 -9.46
CA ALA A 261 -7.04 -33.26 -10.26
C ALA A 261 -7.09 -32.79 -11.72
N GLU A 262 -7.29 -31.51 -11.96
CA GLU A 262 -7.32 -30.94 -13.32
C GLU A 262 -5.98 -31.11 -14.03
N PHE A 263 -4.87 -30.78 -13.34
CA PHE A 263 -3.54 -30.87 -13.94
C PHE A 263 -3.12 -32.31 -14.26
N ARG A 264 -3.54 -33.28 -13.45
CA ARG A 264 -3.35 -34.72 -13.75
C ARG A 264 -4.04 -35.17 -15.03
N THR A 265 -5.16 -34.54 -15.38
CA THR A 265 -5.89 -34.89 -16.61
C THR A 265 -5.34 -34.19 -17.85
N ARG A 266 -4.81 -32.97 -17.68
CA ARG A 266 -4.37 -32.12 -18.81
C ARG A 266 -2.90 -32.31 -19.19
N PHE A 267 -2.02 -32.63 -18.25
CA PHE A 267 -0.58 -32.61 -18.46
C PHE A 267 0.06 -33.97 -18.21
N ASP A 268 1.14 -34.25 -18.94
CA ASP A 268 1.96 -35.41 -18.63
C ASP A 268 2.76 -35.22 -17.32
N THR A 269 3.48 -36.25 -16.88
CA THR A 269 4.24 -36.21 -15.61
C THR A 269 5.36 -35.15 -15.62
N THR A 270 5.99 -34.90 -16.75
CA THR A 270 7.09 -33.94 -16.87
C THR A 270 6.55 -32.52 -16.89
N GLU A 271 5.55 -32.26 -17.73
CA GLU A 271 4.89 -30.96 -17.85
C GLU A 271 4.24 -30.54 -16.54
N ARG A 272 3.50 -31.46 -15.90
CA ARG A 272 2.84 -31.21 -14.61
C ARG A 272 3.83 -30.81 -13.53
N LYS A 273 5.00 -31.45 -13.48
CA LYS A 273 6.06 -31.07 -12.55
C LYS A 273 6.52 -29.63 -12.79
N GLN A 274 6.80 -29.26 -14.04
CA GLN A 274 7.20 -27.89 -14.39
C GLN A 274 6.11 -26.88 -14.03
N VAL A 275 4.84 -27.17 -14.34
CA VAL A 275 3.71 -26.29 -14.00
C VAL A 275 3.61 -26.07 -12.48
N TYR A 276 3.76 -27.12 -11.68
CA TYR A 276 3.75 -26.96 -10.23
C TYR A 276 4.94 -26.16 -9.70
N GLU A 277 6.14 -26.39 -10.23
CA GLU A 277 7.34 -25.63 -9.85
C GLU A 277 7.17 -24.13 -10.12
N SER A 278 6.65 -23.78 -11.31
CA SER A 278 6.33 -22.40 -11.66
C SER A 278 5.23 -21.82 -10.77
N LEU A 279 4.20 -22.59 -10.44
CA LEU A 279 3.13 -22.16 -9.54
C LEU A 279 3.65 -21.89 -8.12
N ILE A 280 4.46 -22.79 -7.58
CA ILE A 280 5.09 -22.65 -6.25
C ILE A 280 5.99 -21.42 -6.22
N LYS A 281 6.76 -21.15 -7.27
CA LYS A 281 7.60 -19.95 -7.38
C LYS A 281 6.78 -18.67 -7.27
N VAL A 282 5.62 -18.61 -7.91
CA VAL A 282 4.71 -17.45 -7.81
C VAL A 282 4.13 -17.35 -6.40
N LEU A 283 3.65 -18.46 -5.83
CA LEU A 283 3.06 -18.47 -4.48
C LEU A 283 4.06 -18.10 -3.37
N ASN A 284 5.35 -18.38 -3.56
CA ASN A 284 6.40 -17.99 -2.61
C ASN A 284 6.81 -16.52 -2.70
N ASN A 285 6.44 -15.83 -3.77
CA ASN A 285 6.74 -14.40 -3.96
C ASN A 285 5.60 -13.48 -3.44
N VAL A 286 4.44 -14.05 -3.12
CA VAL A 286 3.26 -13.34 -2.60
C VAL A 286 3.18 -13.49 -1.09
#